data_AF-A0A365P376-F1
#
_entry.id   AF-A0A365P376-F1
#
_cell.length_a   1.000
_cell.length_b   1.000
_cell.length_c   1.000
_cell.angle_alpha   90.00
_cell.angle_beta   90.00
_cell.angle_gamma   90.00
#
_symmetry.space_group_name_H-M   'P 1'
#
loop_
_entity.id
_entity.type
_entity.pdbx_description
1 polymer ?
#
loop_
_entity_poly.entity_id
_entity_poly.type
_entity_poly.pdbx_seq_one_letter_code
_entity_poly.pdbx_strand_id
1 'polypeptide(L)'
;MKINGSYYIVNDSLFLNSIPQRDKLIVNEQFNSKRKKENCFNVIDKDYSLLTYHLYIELENGKNLVFRDQFEKTIFPREKIKSFYLIDTKGLKSSTYKIKGQNTNSFHVIFETKRIFENESWLIKGDSIKPKGFDGVFQEYFLSKID
;
A
#
# COMPACT_ATOMS: atom_id res chain seq x y z
N MET A 1 1.41 -11.59 -16.59
CA MET A 1 1.47 -12.78 -15.72
C MET A 1 0.13 -12.96 -15.03
N LYS A 2 -0.46 -14.16 -15.06
CA LYS A 2 -1.76 -14.44 -14.40
C LYS A 2 -1.53 -14.57 -12.89
N ILE A 3 -2.32 -13.87 -12.07
CA ILE A 3 -2.33 -14.03 -10.60
C ILE A 3 -3.43 -15.03 -10.29
N ASN A 4 -3.10 -16.10 -9.57
CA ASN A 4 -4.05 -17.09 -9.10
C ASN A 4 -4.21 -16.95 -7.58
N GLY A 5 -5.44 -17.09 -7.08
CA GLY A 5 -5.70 -17.18 -5.65
C GLY A 5 -5.71 -18.64 -5.18
N SER A 6 -5.27 -18.88 -3.95
CA SER A 6 -5.54 -20.12 -3.23
C SER A 6 -6.17 -19.80 -1.87
N TYR A 7 -6.94 -20.74 -1.35
CA TYR A 7 -7.50 -20.62 -0.01
C TYR A 7 -7.44 -21.95 0.73
N TYR A 8 -7.43 -21.88 2.05
CA TYR A 8 -7.58 -23.03 2.94
C TYR A 8 -8.32 -22.60 4.20
N ILE A 9 -8.89 -23.57 4.92
CA ILE A 9 -9.67 -23.33 6.13
C ILE A 9 -8.94 -23.93 7.33
N VAL A 10 -8.84 -23.17 8.41
CA VAL A 10 -8.36 -23.64 9.71
C VAL A 10 -9.34 -23.14 10.77
N ASN A 11 -10.04 -24.06 11.44
CA ASN A 11 -11.11 -23.76 12.38
C ASN A 11 -12.12 -22.78 11.75
N ASP A 12 -12.46 -21.71 12.46
CA ASP A 12 -13.40 -20.67 12.03
C ASP A 12 -12.74 -19.59 11.16
N SER A 13 -11.69 -19.93 10.40
CA SER A 13 -10.95 -18.97 9.59
C SER A 13 -10.65 -19.48 8.18
N LEU A 14 -11.00 -18.64 7.21
CA LEU A 14 -10.65 -18.79 5.79
C LEU A 14 -9.37 -17.99 5.53
N PHE A 15 -8.30 -18.66 5.12
CA PHE A 15 -7.03 -18.04 4.78
C PHE A 15 -6.89 -17.91 3.27
N LEU A 16 -6.59 -16.71 2.80
CA LEU A 16 -6.48 -16.35 1.39
C LEU A 16 -5.04 -16.01 1.03
N ASN A 17 -4.55 -16.53 -0.08
CA ASN A 17 -3.22 -16.26 -0.62
C ASN A 17 -3.26 -16.02 -2.13
N SER A 18 -2.30 -15.25 -2.63
CA SER A 18 -2.10 -14.98 -4.06
C SER A 18 -0.76 -15.53 -4.54
N ILE A 19 -0.75 -16.18 -5.70
CA ILE A 19 0.44 -16.75 -6.31
C ILE A 19 0.58 -16.19 -7.75
N PRO A 20 1.76 -15.65 -8.11
CA PRO A 20 2.92 -15.43 -7.25
C PRO A 20 2.64 -14.34 -6.20
N GLN A 21 3.32 -14.42 -5.06
CA GLN A 21 3.34 -13.33 -4.10
C GLN A 21 3.99 -12.11 -4.76
N ARG A 22 3.40 -10.93 -4.58
CA ARG A 22 3.89 -9.68 -5.17
C ARG A 22 4.22 -8.70 -4.04
N ASP A 23 5.33 -7.98 -4.18
CA ASP A 23 5.62 -6.89 -3.25
C ASP A 23 4.54 -5.82 -3.38
N LYS A 24 3.93 -5.46 -2.24
CA LYS A 24 2.90 -4.41 -2.17
C LYS A 24 3.48 -3.02 -2.47
N LEU A 25 4.76 -2.82 -2.17
CA LEU A 25 5.45 -1.55 -2.31
C LEU A 25 6.95 -1.77 -2.53
N ILE A 26 7.52 -1.19 -3.59
CA ILE A 26 8.96 -1.14 -3.83
C ILE A 26 9.38 0.32 -3.82
N VAL A 27 10.46 0.64 -3.10
CA VAL A 27 10.96 2.01 -2.96
C VAL A 27 12.44 2.02 -3.26
N ASN A 28 12.82 2.83 -4.24
CA ASN A 28 14.20 3.18 -4.52
C ASN A 28 14.49 4.60 -4.03
N GLU A 29 15.32 4.70 -3.02
CA GLU A 29 15.74 5.94 -2.37
C GLU A 29 17.00 6.49 -3.05
N GLN A 30 16.98 7.78 -3.39
CA GLN A 30 18.14 8.46 -3.96
C GLN A 30 18.30 9.87 -3.40
N PHE A 31 19.54 10.34 -3.37
CA PHE A 31 19.84 11.76 -3.22
C PHE A 31 19.98 12.41 -4.60
N ASN A 32 19.12 13.38 -4.88
CA ASN A 32 19.12 14.18 -6.08
C ASN A 32 19.66 15.59 -5.77
N SER A 33 20.90 15.82 -6.19
CA SER A 33 21.62 17.08 -5.98
C SER A 33 21.02 18.28 -6.73
N LYS A 34 20.19 18.06 -7.76
CA LYS A 34 19.45 19.13 -8.46
C LYS A 34 18.22 19.59 -7.67
N ARG A 35 17.75 18.78 -6.70
CA ARG A 35 16.54 19.03 -5.88
C ARG A 35 16.86 19.14 -4.39
N LYS A 36 18.02 19.68 -4.01
CA LYS A 36 18.47 19.71 -2.59
C LYS A 36 17.47 20.34 -1.61
N LYS A 37 16.63 21.26 -2.09
CA LYS A 37 15.64 22.00 -1.30
C LYS A 37 14.24 21.37 -1.31
N GLU A 38 14.09 20.21 -1.95
CA GLU A 38 12.80 19.56 -2.16
C GLU A 38 12.89 18.07 -1.83
N ASN A 39 11.77 17.52 -1.39
CA ASN A 39 11.49 16.09 -1.47
C ASN A 39 10.65 15.82 -2.70
N CYS A 40 10.92 14.70 -3.38
CA CYS A 40 10.20 14.29 -4.58
C CYS A 40 9.80 12.82 -4.46
N PHE A 41 8.51 12.54 -4.57
CA PHE A 41 7.97 11.20 -4.75
C PHE A 41 7.53 11.06 -6.20
N ASN A 42 7.99 10.01 -6.87
CA ASN A 42 7.51 9.60 -8.18
C ASN A 42 6.87 8.23 -8.03
N VAL A 43 5.55 8.16 -8.21
CA VAL A 43 4.77 6.96 -7.90
C VAL A 43 4.15 6.43 -9.18
N ILE A 44 4.42 5.15 -9.45
CA ILE A 44 3.87 4.39 -10.58
C ILE A 44 3.29 3.08 -10.07
N ASP A 45 2.39 2.47 -10.83
CA ASP A 45 1.90 1.14 -10.48
C ASP A 45 2.92 0.06 -10.91
N LYS A 46 2.70 -1.18 -10.44
CA LYS A 46 3.51 -2.34 -10.83
C LYS A 46 3.45 -2.69 -12.32
N ASP A 47 2.46 -2.20 -13.05
CA ASP A 47 2.34 -2.33 -14.50
C ASP A 47 2.98 -1.12 -15.24
N TYR A 48 3.73 -0.28 -14.50
CA TYR A 48 4.42 0.93 -14.96
C TYR A 48 3.48 2.01 -15.53
N SER A 49 2.21 1.97 -15.16
CA SER A 49 1.23 2.98 -15.50
C SER A 49 1.20 4.09 -14.44
N LEU A 50 0.80 5.29 -14.88
CA LEU A 50 0.55 6.40 -13.97
C LEU A 50 -0.71 6.12 -13.15
N LEU A 51 -0.71 6.53 -11.88
CA LEU A 51 -1.88 6.43 -11.02
C LEU A 51 -2.11 7.74 -10.24
N THR A 52 -3.36 7.91 -9.81
CA THR A 52 -3.72 8.86 -8.75
C THR A 52 -3.57 8.20 -7.39
N TYR A 53 -2.98 8.91 -6.44
CA TYR A 53 -2.70 8.39 -5.10
C TYR A 53 -2.81 9.46 -4.02
N HIS A 54 -2.98 9.00 -2.78
CA HIS A 54 -2.79 9.78 -1.58
C HIS A 54 -1.48 9.36 -0.91
N LEU A 55 -0.67 10.34 -0.50
CA LEU A 55 0.60 10.14 0.17
C LEU A 55 0.51 10.66 1.61
N TYR A 56 0.79 9.77 2.56
CA TYR A 56 0.82 10.07 3.98
C TYR A 56 2.24 9.93 4.49
N ILE A 57 2.76 10.96 5.13
CA ILE A 57 4.17 11.06 5.54
C ILE A 57 4.23 11.37 7.03
N GLU A 58 5.04 10.63 7.77
CA GLU A 58 5.46 10.95 9.12
C GLU A 58 6.87 11.54 9.06
N LEU A 59 7.06 12.75 9.57
CA LEU A 59 8.35 13.41 9.68
C LEU A 59 9.09 12.99 10.95
N GLU A 60 10.42 13.15 10.99
CA GLU A 60 11.22 12.82 12.18
C GLU A 60 10.82 13.64 13.42
N ASN A 61 10.27 14.83 13.23
CA ASN A 61 9.77 15.69 14.31
C ASN A 61 8.36 15.29 14.81
N GLY A 62 7.80 14.18 14.33
CA GLY A 62 6.47 13.68 14.70
C GLY A 62 5.29 14.37 14.00
N LYS A 63 5.53 15.38 13.15
CA LYS A 63 4.48 15.97 12.32
C LYS A 63 4.08 15.02 11.19
N ASN A 64 2.81 15.05 10.81
CA ASN A 64 2.30 14.30 9.67
C ASN A 64 1.97 15.26 8.52
N LEU A 65 2.36 14.89 7.31
CA LEU A 65 1.96 15.55 6.07
C LEU A 65 1.04 14.61 5.28
N VAL A 66 0.00 15.19 4.66
CA VAL A 66 -0.95 14.44 3.85
C VAL A 66 -1.13 15.16 2.52
N PHE A 67 -0.84 14.46 1.43
CA PHE A 67 -1.07 14.92 0.07
C PHE A 67 -2.13 14.04 -0.55
N ARG A 68 -3.25 14.62 -0.96
CA ARG A 68 -4.37 13.88 -1.57
C ARG A 68 -4.42 14.13 -3.07
N ASP A 69 -4.95 13.16 -3.82
CA ASP A 69 -5.23 13.29 -5.26
C ASP A 69 -4.00 13.68 -6.09
N GLN A 70 -2.84 13.16 -5.69
CA GLN A 70 -1.58 13.38 -6.38
C GLN A 70 -1.51 12.49 -7.62
N PHE A 71 -0.91 13.00 -8.70
CA PHE A 71 -0.78 12.28 -9.96
C PHE A 71 0.67 12.36 -10.42
N GLU A 72 1.27 11.23 -10.80
CA GLU A 72 2.67 11.07 -11.22
C GLU A 72 3.70 11.41 -10.10
N LYS A 73 3.71 12.66 -9.64
CA LYS A 73 4.70 13.18 -8.69
C LYS A 73 4.08 14.01 -7.58
N THR A 74 4.69 13.91 -6.40
CA THR A 74 4.48 14.83 -5.28
C THR A 74 5.80 15.53 -4.98
N ILE A 75 5.82 16.86 -5.00
CA ILE A 75 7.01 17.66 -4.68
C ILE A 75 6.64 18.61 -3.55
N PHE A 76 7.50 18.68 -2.53
CA PHE A 76 7.30 19.55 -1.38
C PHE A 76 8.65 19.99 -0.78
N PRO A 77 8.69 21.03 0.08
CA PRO A 77 9.92 21.49 0.70
C PRO A 77 10.71 20.38 1.39
N ARG A 78 12.03 20.53 1.43
CA ARG A 78 12.93 19.58 2.07
C ARG A 78 12.60 19.42 3.55
N GLU A 79 12.14 18.23 3.89
CA GLU A 79 11.85 17.78 5.25
C GLU A 79 12.52 16.43 5.52
N LYS A 80 12.86 16.16 6.78
CA LYS A 80 13.34 14.83 7.19
C LYS A 80 12.17 13.89 7.40
N ILE A 81 12.04 12.91 6.51
CA ILE A 81 10.96 11.94 6.50
C ILE A 81 11.39 10.72 7.31
N LYS A 82 10.55 10.30 8.27
CA LYS A 82 10.73 9.07 9.03
C LYS A 82 10.12 7.87 8.30
N SER A 83 8.88 8.03 7.86
CA SER A 83 8.13 6.98 7.16
C SER A 83 7.04 7.54 6.28
N PHE A 84 6.54 6.73 5.35
CA PHE A 84 5.36 7.06 4.56
C PHE A 84 4.55 5.81 4.21
N TYR A 85 3.30 6.02 3.80
CA TYR A 85 2.49 5.01 3.11
C TYR A 85 1.63 5.67 2.03
N LEU A 86 1.15 4.86 1.10
CA LEU A 86 0.30 5.27 -0.01
C LEU A 86 -1.10 4.66 0.11
N ILE A 87 -2.09 5.35 -0.45
CA ILE A 87 -3.43 4.81 -0.69
C ILE A 87 -3.81 5.14 -2.14
N ASP A 88 -4.27 4.17 -2.94
CA ASP A 88 -4.85 4.47 -4.26
C ASP A 88 -6.29 4.99 -4.17
N THR A 89 -6.85 5.38 -5.32
CA THR A 89 -8.24 5.84 -5.41
C THR A 89 -9.29 4.77 -5.07
N LYS A 90 -8.90 3.50 -4.98
CA LYS A 90 -9.78 2.37 -4.59
C LYS A 90 -9.72 2.09 -3.10
N GLY A 91 -8.85 2.79 -2.35
CA GLY A 91 -8.65 2.60 -0.93
C GLY A 91 -7.65 1.49 -0.58
N LEU A 92 -6.93 0.91 -1.55
CA LEU A 92 -5.86 -0.04 -1.28
C LEU A 92 -4.70 0.69 -0.62
N LYS A 93 -4.34 0.26 0.59
CA LYS A 93 -3.30 0.87 1.42
C LYS A 93 -2.01 0.07 1.35
N SER A 94 -0.89 0.75 1.13
CA SER A 94 0.44 0.14 1.24
C SER A 94 0.82 -0.14 2.69
N SER A 95 1.77 -1.06 2.90
CA SER A 95 2.50 -1.09 4.17
C SER A 95 3.24 0.25 4.40
N THR A 96 3.48 0.59 5.66
CA THR A 96 4.29 1.76 6.02
C THR A 96 5.75 1.46 5.72
N TYR A 97 6.34 2.27 4.84
CA TYR A 97 7.75 2.23 4.50
C TYR A 97 8.52 3.17 5.43
N LYS A 98 9.60 2.67 6.04
CA LYS A 98 10.54 3.46 6.84
C LYS A 98 11.73 3.85 5.99
N ILE A 99 12.07 5.15 6.00
CA ILE A 99 13.19 5.67 5.22
C ILE A 99 14.50 5.07 5.77
N LYS A 100 15.36 4.61 4.86
CA LYS A 100 16.64 3.97 5.17
C LYS A 100 17.80 4.95 5.04
N GLY A 101 17.76 5.85 4.05
CA GLY A 101 18.83 6.80 3.76
C GLY A 101 18.69 8.11 4.55
N GLN A 102 19.77 8.53 5.21
CA GLN A 102 19.77 9.75 6.03
C GLN A 102 19.65 11.05 5.22
N ASN A 103 20.12 11.04 3.96
CA ASN A 103 20.16 12.20 3.09
C ASN A 103 19.25 12.06 1.86
N THR A 104 18.44 11.00 1.77
CA THR A 104 17.53 10.76 0.65
C THR A 104 16.53 11.90 0.50
N ASN A 105 16.30 12.38 -0.73
CA ASN A 105 15.27 13.37 -1.06
C ASN A 105 14.44 13.02 -2.30
N SER A 106 14.73 11.90 -2.95
CA SER A 106 14.01 11.41 -4.13
C SER A 106 13.60 9.96 -3.91
N PHE A 107 12.32 9.68 -4.12
CA PHE A 107 11.72 8.37 -3.88
C PHE A 107 11.03 7.91 -5.17
N HIS A 108 11.59 6.89 -5.81
CA HIS A 108 10.90 6.19 -6.89
C HIS A 108 10.13 5.03 -6.29
N VAL A 109 8.80 5.13 -6.33
CA VAL A 109 7.90 4.21 -5.66
C VAL A 109 7.10 3.44 -6.70
N ILE A 110 7.15 2.12 -6.60
CA ILE A 110 6.30 1.22 -7.39
C ILE A 110 5.26 0.63 -6.44
N PHE A 111 3.99 0.89 -6.71
CA PHE A 111 2.86 0.48 -5.87
C PHE A 111 2.01 -0.60 -6.56
N GLU A 112 1.65 -1.65 -5.82
CA GLU A 112 0.71 -2.65 -6.34
C GLU A 112 -0.73 -2.19 -6.14
N THR A 113 -1.44 -1.90 -7.23
CA THR A 113 -2.85 -1.42 -7.23
C THR A 113 -3.86 -2.55 -7.36
N LYS A 114 -3.40 -3.80 -7.54
CA LYS A 114 -4.25 -4.99 -7.51
C LYS A 114 -4.28 -5.55 -6.10
N ARG A 115 -5.46 -5.88 -5.61
CA ARG A 115 -5.58 -6.61 -4.33
C ARG A 115 -4.88 -7.95 -4.47
N ILE A 116 -3.88 -8.15 -3.63
CA ILE A 116 -3.21 -9.43 -3.46
C ILE A 116 -3.40 -9.88 -2.02
N PHE A 117 -3.78 -11.14 -1.87
CA PHE A 117 -3.96 -11.77 -0.57
C PHE A 117 -2.61 -12.34 -0.12
N GLU A 118 -2.18 -11.99 1.08
CA GLU A 118 -0.96 -12.50 1.70
C GLU A 118 -1.30 -12.97 3.10
N ASN A 119 -1.59 -14.27 3.20
CA ASN A 119 -2.08 -14.90 4.42
C ASN A 119 -3.24 -14.13 5.07
N GLU A 120 -4.16 -13.62 4.26
CA GLU A 120 -5.27 -12.81 4.74
C GLU A 120 -6.34 -13.72 5.35
N SER A 121 -6.64 -13.53 6.63
CA SER A 121 -7.65 -14.31 7.34
C SER A 121 -9.00 -13.60 7.36
N TRP A 122 -10.03 -14.31 6.89
CA TRP A 122 -11.44 -13.96 7.00
C TRP A 122 -12.10 -14.89 8.02
N LEU A 123 -13.10 -14.40 8.76
CA LEU A 123 -13.79 -15.23 9.77
C LEU A 123 -14.91 -16.02 9.12
N ILE A 124 -15.05 -17.27 9.51
CA ILE A 124 -16.20 -18.12 9.18
C ILE A 124 -17.13 -18.13 10.39
N LYS A 125 -18.45 -17.98 10.15
CA LYS A 125 -19.48 -18.08 11.18
C LYS A 125 -20.69 -18.82 10.61
N GLY A 126 -20.79 -20.11 10.89
CA GLY A 126 -21.74 -20.99 10.22
C GLY A 126 -21.48 -21.00 8.72
N ASP A 127 -22.51 -20.75 7.91
CA ASP A 127 -22.42 -20.70 6.44
C ASP A 127 -22.09 -19.30 5.88
N SER A 128 -21.55 -18.43 6.73
CA SER A 128 -21.20 -17.06 6.36
C SER A 128 -19.72 -16.78 6.57
N ILE A 129 -19.18 -15.86 5.77
CA ILE A 129 -17.83 -15.33 5.92
C ILE A 129 -17.86 -13.82 6.20
N LYS A 130 -17.00 -13.35 7.10
CA LYS A 130 -16.77 -11.93 7.39
C LYS A 130 -15.50 -11.48 6.67
N PRO A 131 -15.61 -10.76 5.55
CA PRO A 131 -14.45 -10.36 4.78
C PRO A 131 -13.67 -9.21 5.44
N LYS A 132 -12.40 -9.06 5.07
CA LYS A 132 -11.62 -7.84 5.33
C LYS A 132 -11.70 -6.88 4.16
N GLY A 133 -11.62 -5.58 4.45
CA GLY A 133 -11.52 -4.51 3.47
C GLY A 133 -10.12 -4.37 2.88
N PHE A 134 -9.97 -3.43 1.95
CA PHE A 134 -8.68 -3.05 1.36
C PHE A 134 -7.71 -2.40 2.37
N ASP A 135 -8.24 -1.98 3.51
CA ASP A 135 -7.53 -1.44 4.67
C ASP A 135 -7.07 -2.53 5.66
N GLY A 136 -7.46 -3.79 5.45
CA GLY A 136 -7.19 -4.92 6.33
C GLY A 136 -8.16 -5.04 7.52
N VAL A 137 -9.19 -4.20 7.61
CA VAL A 137 -10.18 -4.21 8.70
C VAL A 137 -11.38 -5.07 8.32
N PHE A 138 -11.96 -5.80 9.27
CA PHE A 138 -13.18 -6.57 9.02
C PHE A 138 -14.35 -5.66 8.64
N GLN A 139 -15.08 -6.05 7.61
CA GLN A 139 -16.30 -5.37 7.20
C GLN A 139 -17.43 -5.57 8.20
N GLU A 140 -18.40 -4.67 8.24
CA GLU A 140 -19.54 -4.76 9.16
C GLU A 140 -20.61 -5.77 8.70
N TYR A 141 -20.52 -6.25 7.46
CA TYR A 141 -21.42 -7.24 6.87
C TYR A 141 -20.79 -8.64 6.79
N PHE A 142 -21.64 -9.62 6.49
CA PHE A 142 -21.26 -11.00 6.21
C PHE A 142 -21.69 -11.37 4.78
N LEU A 143 -20.92 -12.25 4.13
CA LEU A 143 -21.30 -12.89 2.88
C LEU A 143 -21.80 -14.29 3.21
N SER A 144 -23.04 -14.61 2.83
CA SER A 144 -23.60 -15.95 3.00
C SER A 144 -23.31 -16.80 1.78
N LYS A 145 -23.02 -18.08 1.99
CA LYS A 145 -23.01 -19.06 0.91
C LYS A 145 -24.44 -19.21 0.39
N ILE A 146 -24.60 -19.13 -0.93
CA ILE A 146 -25.86 -19.45 -1.62
C ILE A 146 -25.61 -20.79 -2.31
N ASP A 147 -26.48 -21.76 -2.04
CA ASP A 147 -26.46 -23.09 -2.67
C ASP A 147 -27.02 -23.06 -4.10
#